data_AF-A0A385BR85-F1
#
_entry.id   AF-A0A385BR85-F1
#
_cell.length_a   1.000
_cell.length_b   1.000
_cell.length_c   1.000
_cell.angle_alpha   90.00
_cell.angle_beta   90.00
_cell.angle_gamma   90.00
#
_symmetry.space_group_name_H-M   'P 1'
#
loop_
_entity.id
_entity.type
_entity.pdbx_description
1 polymer ?
#
loop_
_entity_poly.entity_id
_entity_poly.type
_entity_poly.pdbx_seq_one_letter_code
_entity_poly.pdbx_strand_id
1 'polypeptide(L)'
;MTTMGLLFVVVVWVLYAMMKNLLIIFILPLIFTACKENSKDTKPIEKLEFYSDNSNLTFKKRVILENCDSLFYFYRNGQIFKRGKIQKNEKPFGIWNLYSNDGKLREIREWFVIDGHSRMNRAWFLDKKGDTLAWRDQDSIFNQKEFVNDTLGTRATNYNVFDFNKDTIDLNEPIRGVAYCNSRRIRDYDSQIRVFFHSESENFNSPFPNDSLIRTDHFDNLKTDTINQKWFTDINPKRYGHVSIFGSWFKKPGKKLLRGYMEEYSYGPFKDKEIDSMTARVYFEKTIYVKDTIK
;
A
#
# COMPACT_ATOMS: atom_id res chain seq x y z
N MET A 1 -34.54 60.29 -16.67
CA MET A 1 -33.54 59.33 -17.20
C MET A 1 -32.22 59.67 -16.50
N THR A 2 -31.59 58.87 -15.64
CA THR A 2 -31.68 57.45 -15.33
C THR A 2 -31.08 57.26 -13.93
N THR A 3 -31.91 57.31 -12.88
CA THR A 3 -31.60 56.88 -11.50
C THR A 3 -32.05 55.43 -11.32
N MET A 4 -31.46 54.53 -12.11
CA MET A 4 -31.86 53.12 -12.14
C MET A 4 -30.66 52.18 -12.37
N GLY A 5 -29.48 52.54 -11.84
CA GLY A 5 -28.24 51.76 -12.00
C GLY A 5 -27.56 51.32 -10.70
N LEU A 6 -27.98 51.84 -9.53
CA LEU A 6 -27.27 51.56 -8.26
C LEU A 6 -27.96 50.51 -7.35
N LEU A 7 -29.21 50.16 -7.61
CA LEU A 7 -29.94 49.21 -6.75
C LEU A 7 -29.71 47.73 -7.12
N PHE A 8 -29.21 47.45 -8.33
CA PHE A 8 -29.01 46.07 -8.81
C PHE A 8 -27.66 45.47 -8.38
N VAL A 9 -26.65 46.29 -8.09
CA VAL A 9 -25.31 45.81 -7.72
C VAL A 9 -25.22 45.43 -6.23
N VAL A 10 -26.01 46.07 -5.37
CA VAL A 10 -26.00 45.80 -3.91
C VAL A 10 -26.78 44.52 -3.56
N VAL A 11 -27.86 44.20 -4.28
CA VAL A 11 -28.64 42.97 -4.04
C VAL A 11 -27.87 41.71 -4.47
N VAL A 12 -27.06 41.80 -5.54
CA VAL A 12 -26.22 40.68 -6.01
C VAL A 12 -25.05 40.40 -5.04
N TRP A 13 -24.49 41.43 -4.39
CA TRP A 13 -23.39 41.25 -3.43
C TRP A 13 -23.83 40.72 -2.06
N VAL A 14 -25.03 41.09 -1.58
CA VAL A 14 -25.57 40.56 -0.32
C VAL A 14 -26.02 39.09 -0.45
N LEU A 15 -26.49 38.67 -1.63
CA LEU A 15 -26.76 37.26 -1.93
C LEU A 15 -25.48 36.42 -2.12
N TYR A 16 -24.40 37.01 -2.62
CA TYR A 16 -23.10 36.33 -2.80
C TYR A 16 -22.33 36.14 -1.49
N ALA A 17 -22.57 36.99 -0.48
CA ALA A 17 -21.91 36.91 0.82
C ALA A 17 -22.61 36.00 1.86
N MET A 18 -23.89 35.62 1.63
CA MET A 18 -24.67 34.79 2.57
C MET A 18 -24.86 33.32 2.15
N MET A 19 -24.25 32.87 1.05
CA MET A 19 -24.28 31.47 0.59
C MET A 19 -22.97 30.70 0.84
N LYS A 20 -22.12 31.15 1.77
CA LYS A 20 -20.82 30.49 2.04
C LYS A 20 -20.77 29.54 3.23
N ASN A 21 -21.84 29.42 4.03
CA ASN A 21 -21.81 28.64 5.27
C ASN A 21 -22.90 27.56 5.45
N LEU A 22 -23.73 27.30 4.45
CA LEU A 22 -24.66 26.17 4.51
C LEU A 22 -24.79 25.55 3.13
N LEU A 23 -24.10 24.44 2.89
CA LEU A 23 -24.70 23.24 2.31
C LEU A 23 -23.69 22.09 2.22
N ILE A 24 -24.11 20.96 2.79
CA ILE A 24 -23.82 19.59 2.36
C ILE A 24 -22.50 18.97 2.86
N ILE A 25 -22.58 18.54 4.11
CA ILE A 25 -22.09 17.23 4.55
C ILE A 25 -22.81 16.16 3.70
N PHE A 26 -22.20 15.73 2.60
CA PHE A 26 -22.43 14.44 1.95
C PHE A 26 -21.26 14.18 1.00
N ILE A 27 -20.20 13.58 1.54
CA ILE A 27 -19.30 12.76 0.73
C ILE A 27 -19.58 11.33 1.18
N LEU A 28 -20.64 10.74 0.59
CA LEU A 28 -20.81 9.30 0.54
C LEU A 28 -19.65 8.70 -0.28
N PRO A 29 -19.16 7.49 0.07
CA PRO A 29 -17.90 6.96 -0.41
C PRO A 29 -18.06 6.35 -1.80
N LEU A 30 -17.38 6.92 -2.79
CA LEU A 30 -17.13 6.23 -4.06
C LEU A 30 -15.84 5.42 -3.94
N ILE A 31 -15.93 4.24 -3.30
CA ILE A 31 -15.01 3.11 -3.53
C ILE A 31 -15.84 1.81 -3.47
N PHE A 32 -16.63 1.55 -4.50
CA PHE A 32 -17.13 0.22 -4.81
C PHE A 32 -16.60 -0.21 -6.16
N THR A 33 -15.40 -0.77 -6.19
CA THR A 33 -15.03 -1.76 -7.20
C THR A 33 -14.03 -2.72 -6.58
N ALA A 34 -14.56 -3.85 -6.10
CA ALA A 34 -13.99 -5.21 -6.20
C ALA A 34 -14.49 -6.08 -5.04
N CYS A 35 -15.79 -6.38 -5.00
CA CYS A 35 -16.29 -7.60 -4.37
C CYS A 35 -17.50 -8.07 -5.18
N LYS A 36 -17.51 -9.38 -5.41
CA LYS A 36 -18.43 -10.16 -6.25
C LYS A 36 -19.90 -9.85 -5.89
N GLU A 37 -20.73 -9.61 -6.90
CA GLU A 37 -22.19 -9.57 -6.77
C GLU A 37 -22.70 -10.92 -6.30
N ASN A 38 -23.05 -10.98 -5.02
CA ASN A 38 -24.20 -11.66 -4.44
C ASN A 38 -24.12 -11.48 -2.92
N SER A 39 -24.54 -10.32 -2.42
CA SER A 39 -24.75 -10.17 -0.98
C SER A 39 -26.11 -9.52 -0.76
N LYS A 40 -26.98 -10.22 -0.03
CA LYS A 40 -28.14 -9.63 0.65
C LYS A 40 -27.69 -8.34 1.35
N ASP A 41 -28.50 -7.28 1.27
CA ASP A 41 -28.31 -5.99 1.93
C ASP A 41 -28.28 -6.11 3.47
N THR A 42 -27.19 -6.64 4.01
CA THR A 42 -26.85 -6.50 5.42
C THR A 42 -26.13 -5.17 5.60
N LYS A 43 -26.81 -4.19 6.19
CA LYS A 43 -26.18 -2.93 6.61
C LYS A 43 -24.95 -3.24 7.49
N PRO A 44 -23.80 -2.59 7.27
CA PRO A 44 -22.61 -2.78 8.10
C PRO A 44 -22.92 -2.49 9.57
N ILE A 45 -22.45 -3.34 10.48
CA ILE A 45 -22.60 -3.11 11.92
C ILE A 45 -21.47 -2.18 12.36
N GLU A 46 -21.81 -1.02 12.92
CA GLU A 46 -20.84 -0.08 13.46
C GLU A 46 -20.74 -0.22 14.99
N LYS A 47 -19.52 -0.34 15.51
CA LYS A 47 -19.24 -0.30 16.95
C LYS A 47 -18.34 0.89 17.27
N LEU A 48 -18.76 1.68 18.24
CA LEU A 48 -17.99 2.79 18.78
C LEU A 48 -17.34 2.34 20.10
N GLU A 49 -16.03 2.43 20.18
CA GLU A 49 -15.27 2.04 21.37
C GLU A 49 -14.50 3.28 21.86
N PHE A 50 -14.79 3.69 23.10
CA PHE A 50 -14.06 4.75 23.79
C PHE A 50 -13.00 4.12 24.68
N TYR A 51 -11.80 4.70 24.75
CA TYR A 51 -10.79 4.25 25.71
C TYR A 51 -11.22 4.71 27.11
N SER A 52 -11.39 3.77 28.03
CA SER A 52 -11.76 4.09 29.41
C SER A 52 -10.63 4.85 30.10
N ASP A 53 -11.02 5.82 30.94
CA ASP A 53 -10.24 6.44 32.02
C ASP A 53 -9.40 7.70 31.73
N ASN A 54 -9.57 8.37 30.58
CA ASN A 54 -9.10 9.75 30.48
C ASN A 54 -9.97 10.58 29.53
N SER A 55 -10.65 11.60 30.07
CA SER A 55 -11.53 12.58 29.41
C SER A 55 -10.85 13.45 28.35
N ASN A 56 -9.69 13.03 27.88
CA ASN A 56 -8.77 13.79 27.10
C ASN A 56 -8.39 13.05 25.79
N LEU A 57 -8.12 11.74 25.71
CA LEU A 57 -7.75 11.01 24.47
C LEU A 57 -8.84 10.37 23.56
N THR A 58 -8.92 10.66 22.25
CA THR A 58 -9.18 9.73 21.10
C THR A 58 -10.24 8.60 21.24
N PHE A 59 -11.30 8.55 20.41
CA PHE A 59 -12.14 7.34 20.27
C PHE A 59 -11.79 6.52 19.03
N LYS A 60 -12.18 5.24 18.97
CA LYS A 60 -12.07 4.40 17.76
C LYS A 60 -13.46 3.94 17.28
N LYS A 61 -13.64 3.88 15.96
CA LYS A 61 -14.82 3.33 15.31
C LYS A 61 -14.41 2.06 14.56
N ARG A 62 -15.16 0.98 14.78
CA ARG A 62 -15.04 -0.28 14.04
C ARG A 62 -16.26 -0.47 13.16
N VAL A 63 -16.04 -0.70 11.88
CA VAL A 63 -17.09 -1.10 10.93
C VAL A 63 -16.89 -2.58 10.63
N ILE A 64 -17.84 -3.40 11.07
CA ILE A 64 -17.80 -4.85 10.91
C ILE A 64 -18.32 -5.21 9.53
N LEU A 65 -17.48 -5.89 8.75
CA LEU A 65 -17.85 -6.41 7.43
C LEU A 65 -17.69 -7.93 7.42
N GLU A 66 -18.20 -8.58 6.37
CA GLU A 66 -18.17 -10.04 6.23
C GLU A 66 -16.75 -10.61 6.31
N ASN A 67 -15.82 -10.06 5.51
CA ASN A 67 -14.48 -10.64 5.34
C ASN A 67 -13.39 -10.03 6.24
N CYS A 68 -13.44 -8.71 6.47
CA CYS A 68 -12.46 -8.00 7.28
C CYS A 68 -13.10 -6.73 7.83
N ASP A 69 -12.74 -6.30 9.03
CA ASP A 69 -13.32 -5.09 9.60
C ASP A 69 -12.50 -3.88 9.17
N SER A 70 -13.14 -2.71 9.12
CA SER A 70 -12.44 -1.43 8.96
C SER A 70 -12.32 -0.76 10.32
N LEU A 71 -11.12 -0.30 10.66
CA LEU A 71 -10.84 0.37 11.92
C LEU A 71 -10.41 1.81 11.67
N PHE A 72 -10.98 2.73 12.46
CA PHE A 72 -10.75 4.16 12.38
C PHE A 72 -10.41 4.68 13.76
N TYR A 73 -9.36 5.47 13.86
CA TYR A 73 -8.96 6.18 15.07
C TYR A 73 -9.13 7.67 14.83
N PHE A 74 -9.62 8.41 15.81
CA PHE A 74 -9.95 9.83 15.65
C PHE A 74 -9.23 10.70 16.67
N TYR A 75 -8.73 11.84 16.23
CA TYR A 75 -8.34 12.94 17.10
C TYR A 75 -9.55 13.49 17.87
N ARG A 76 -9.31 14.29 18.93
CA ARG A 76 -10.39 14.95 19.69
C ARG A 76 -11.26 15.85 18.84
N ASN A 77 -10.66 16.49 17.83
CA ASN A 77 -11.36 17.40 16.92
C ASN A 77 -12.24 16.64 15.90
N GLY A 78 -12.36 15.31 16.01
CA GLY A 78 -13.15 14.48 15.11
C GLY A 78 -12.46 14.14 13.79
N GLN A 79 -11.25 14.65 13.53
CA GLN A 79 -10.46 14.26 12.37
C GLN A 79 -9.95 12.82 12.52
N ILE A 80 -9.83 12.12 11.40
CA ILE A 80 -9.25 10.77 11.40
C ILE A 80 -7.74 10.91 11.68
N PHE A 81 -7.25 10.15 12.66
CA PHE A 81 -5.82 9.96 12.92
C PHE A 81 -5.24 8.85 12.05
N LYS A 82 -5.86 7.66 12.06
CA LYS A 82 -5.48 6.57 11.16
C LYS A 82 -6.64 5.67 10.84
N ARG A 83 -6.59 5.05 9.66
CA ARG A 83 -7.58 4.06 9.24
C ARG A 83 -6.96 2.97 8.39
N GLY A 84 -7.52 1.77 8.49
CA GLY A 84 -7.16 0.64 7.65
C GLY A 84 -8.02 -0.58 7.94
N LYS A 85 -7.70 -1.70 7.29
CA LYS A 85 -8.40 -2.96 7.52
C LYS A 85 -7.73 -3.74 8.64
N ILE A 86 -8.54 -4.43 9.44
CA ILE A 86 -8.09 -5.41 10.43
C ILE A 86 -8.69 -6.78 10.09
N GLN A 87 -7.93 -7.82 10.42
CA GLN A 87 -8.46 -9.17 10.52
C GLN A 87 -9.40 -9.28 11.73
N LYS A 88 -10.19 -10.36 11.80
CA LYS A 88 -11.12 -10.60 12.92
C LYS A 88 -10.44 -10.71 14.29
N ASN A 89 -9.14 -11.03 14.31
CA ASN A 89 -8.29 -11.02 15.51
C ASN A 89 -7.63 -9.65 15.78
N GLU A 90 -8.14 -8.58 15.17
CA GLU A 90 -7.69 -7.19 15.30
C GLU A 90 -6.30 -6.87 14.74
N LYS A 91 -5.65 -7.82 14.07
CA LYS A 91 -4.35 -7.56 13.44
C LYS A 91 -4.50 -6.72 12.16
N PRO A 92 -3.63 -5.73 11.91
CA PRO A 92 -3.73 -4.87 10.72
C PRO A 92 -3.51 -5.66 9.43
N PHE A 93 -4.15 -5.26 8.34
CA PHE A 93 -3.98 -5.85 7.02
C PHE A 93 -4.17 -4.79 5.92
N GLY A 94 -3.44 -4.94 4.81
CA GLY A 94 -3.53 -4.06 3.65
C GLY A 94 -3.02 -2.65 3.93
N ILE A 95 -3.61 -1.68 3.23
CA ILE A 95 -3.20 -0.27 3.32
C ILE A 95 -3.81 0.39 4.55
N TRP A 96 -2.94 1.03 5.32
CA TRP A 96 -3.23 1.88 6.46
C TRP A 96 -2.80 3.30 6.16
N ASN A 97 -3.72 4.24 6.31
CA ASN A 97 -3.50 5.64 6.05
C ASN A 97 -3.49 6.39 7.38
N LEU A 98 -2.45 7.18 7.62
CA LEU A 98 -2.29 8.01 8.81
C LEU A 98 -2.26 9.48 8.41
N TYR A 99 -2.99 10.28 9.17
CA TYR A 99 -3.26 11.67 8.87
C TYR A 99 -2.79 12.53 10.04
N SER A 100 -2.40 13.78 9.77
CA SER A 100 -2.17 14.77 10.82
C SER A 100 -3.46 15.32 11.40
N ASN A 101 -3.39 15.99 12.54
CA ASN A 101 -4.53 16.60 13.24
C ASN A 101 -5.32 17.63 12.39
N ASP A 102 -4.73 18.17 11.32
CA ASP A 102 -5.38 19.03 10.32
C ASP A 102 -6.04 18.24 9.17
N GLY A 103 -6.08 16.92 9.25
CA GLY A 103 -6.72 16.02 8.29
C GLY A 103 -5.90 15.70 7.03
N LYS A 104 -4.63 16.12 6.94
CA LYS A 104 -3.78 15.80 5.78
C LYS A 104 -3.22 14.39 5.86
N LEU A 105 -3.18 13.64 4.75
CA LEU A 105 -2.54 12.32 4.69
C LEU A 105 -1.03 12.49 4.78
N ARG A 106 -0.40 11.82 5.73
CA ARG A 106 1.03 12.00 6.01
C ARG A 106 1.84 10.73 5.99
N GLU A 107 1.22 9.57 6.15
CA GLU A 107 1.92 8.30 6.08
C GLU A 107 0.97 7.22 5.54
N ILE A 108 1.51 6.37 4.68
CA ILE A 108 0.84 5.18 4.16
C ILE A 108 1.67 3.98 4.62
N ARG A 109 1.03 3.00 5.24
CA ARG A 109 1.65 1.73 5.64
C ARG A 109 0.96 0.59 4.93
N GLU A 110 1.73 -0.35 4.41
CA GLU A 110 1.20 -1.58 3.86
C GLU A 110 1.52 -2.74 4.80
N TRP A 111 0.49 -3.50 5.16
CA TRP A 111 0.58 -4.66 6.03
C TRP A 111 0.21 -5.93 5.28
N PHE A 112 1.02 -6.96 5.44
CA PHE A 112 0.76 -8.30 4.93
C PHE A 112 0.56 -9.26 6.09
N VAL A 113 -0.30 -10.26 5.93
CA VAL A 113 -0.42 -11.33 6.92
C VAL A 113 0.46 -12.47 6.47
N ILE A 114 1.51 -12.75 7.24
CA ILE A 114 2.63 -13.65 6.98
C ILE A 114 2.71 -14.65 8.14
N ASP A 115 2.44 -15.93 7.89
CA ASP A 115 2.35 -17.04 8.84
C ASP A 115 1.30 -16.78 9.94
N GLY A 116 0.20 -16.10 9.61
CA GLY A 116 -0.82 -15.70 10.60
C GLY A 116 -0.42 -14.47 11.43
N HIS A 117 0.74 -13.88 11.15
CA HIS A 117 1.21 -12.66 11.79
C HIS A 117 1.08 -11.48 10.82
N SER A 118 0.47 -10.39 11.27
CA SER A 118 0.54 -9.15 10.51
C SER A 118 1.95 -8.57 10.59
N ARG A 119 2.55 -8.32 9.44
CA ARG A 119 3.89 -7.77 9.27
C ARG A 119 3.82 -6.54 8.38
N MET A 120 4.50 -5.48 8.80
CA MET A 120 4.65 -4.29 7.98
C MET A 120 5.52 -4.63 6.77
N ASN A 121 4.99 -4.39 5.58
CA ASN A 121 5.67 -4.64 4.33
C ASN A 121 6.42 -3.39 3.85
N ARG A 122 5.71 -2.27 3.73
CA ARG A 122 6.22 -0.98 3.23
C ARG A 122 5.61 0.19 3.98
N ALA A 123 6.30 1.33 3.92
CA ALA A 123 5.79 2.61 4.38
C ALA A 123 6.20 3.72 3.41
N TRP A 124 5.32 4.70 3.23
CA TRP A 124 5.56 5.93 2.49
C TRP A 124 5.26 7.11 3.39
N PHE A 125 6.18 8.05 3.47
CA PHE A 125 6.02 9.30 4.22
C PHE A 125 5.71 10.42 3.25
N LEU A 126 4.71 11.24 3.58
CA LEU A 126 4.22 12.31 2.72
C LEU A 126 4.40 13.69 3.37
N ASP A 127 4.65 14.69 2.54
CA ASP A 127 4.60 16.10 2.93
C ASP A 127 3.15 16.58 3.14
N LYS A 128 2.94 17.89 3.31
CA LYS A 128 1.59 18.46 3.47
C LYS A 128 0.77 18.51 2.17
N LYS A 129 1.44 18.45 1.01
CA LYS A 129 0.82 18.44 -0.32
C LYS A 129 0.45 17.04 -0.79
N GLY A 130 1.00 16.01 -0.14
CA GLY A 130 0.81 14.61 -0.49
C GLY A 130 1.98 14.02 -1.28
N ASP A 131 3.07 14.78 -1.46
CA ASP A 131 4.26 14.33 -2.17
C ASP A 131 5.09 13.40 -1.30
N THR A 132 5.72 12.40 -1.92
CA THR A 132 6.49 11.38 -1.21
C THR A 132 7.85 11.93 -0.78
N LEU A 133 8.18 11.77 0.50
CA LEU A 133 9.42 12.19 1.12
C LEU A 133 10.40 11.02 1.20
N ALA A 134 11.67 11.24 0.86
CA ALA A 134 12.71 10.21 1.00
C ALA A 134 12.95 9.84 2.47
N TRP A 135 13.11 10.88 3.27
CA TRP A 135 13.30 10.82 4.71
C TRP A 135 12.38 11.83 5.36
N ARG A 136 11.88 11.47 6.54
CA ARG A 136 11.03 12.36 7.31
C ARG A 136 11.82 13.04 8.42
N ASP A 137 12.51 14.11 8.05
CA ASP A 137 13.33 14.91 8.96
C ASP A 137 12.64 16.24 9.36
N GLN A 138 11.70 16.73 8.54
CA GLN A 138 10.98 18.00 8.72
C GLN A 138 9.47 17.78 8.90
N ASP A 139 8.75 18.76 9.47
CA ASP A 139 7.29 18.68 9.72
C ASP A 139 6.88 17.37 10.44
N SER A 140 7.60 17.11 11.54
CA SER A 140 7.47 15.90 12.37
C SER A 140 6.09 15.81 12.99
N ILE A 141 5.16 15.15 12.29
CA ILE A 141 3.93 14.67 12.90
C ILE A 141 4.22 13.76 14.09
N PHE A 142 5.43 13.19 14.17
CA PHE A 142 5.88 12.41 15.31
C PHE A 142 6.01 13.24 16.59
N ASN A 143 5.90 14.56 16.55
CA ASN A 143 5.78 15.37 17.77
C ASN A 143 4.33 15.35 18.31
N GLN A 144 3.36 14.89 17.52
CA GLN A 144 2.00 14.64 17.99
C GLN A 144 2.00 13.33 18.78
N LYS A 145 1.36 13.34 19.96
CA LYS A 145 1.36 12.23 20.91
C LYS A 145 0.90 10.90 20.27
N GLU A 146 -0.09 10.97 19.39
CA GLU A 146 -0.65 9.82 18.69
C GLU A 146 0.39 9.14 17.79
N PHE A 147 1.25 9.92 17.14
CA PHE A 147 2.32 9.39 16.29
C PHE A 147 3.52 8.91 17.11
N VAL A 148 3.91 9.58 18.21
CA VAL A 148 4.98 9.08 19.11
C VAL A 148 4.71 7.63 19.51
N ASN A 149 3.48 7.36 19.92
CA ASN A 149 3.05 6.03 20.38
C ASN A 149 2.93 5.00 19.25
N ASP A 150 2.88 5.44 18.00
CA ASP A 150 2.69 4.61 16.79
C ASP A 150 3.84 4.78 15.80
N THR A 151 5.03 5.15 16.29
CA THR A 151 6.21 5.43 15.45
C THR A 151 6.85 4.11 15.00
N LEU A 152 7.13 4.01 13.70
CA LEU A 152 7.90 2.91 13.14
C LEU A 152 9.39 3.06 13.51
N GLY A 153 10.11 1.94 13.63
CA GLY A 153 11.57 1.94 13.80
C GLY A 153 12.34 2.49 12.58
N THR A 154 11.66 2.79 11.47
CA THR A 154 12.23 3.42 10.27
C THR A 154 11.45 4.67 9.89
N ARG A 155 12.16 5.69 9.41
CA ARG A 155 11.60 6.96 8.88
C ARG A 155 11.91 7.17 7.39
N ALA A 156 12.30 6.09 6.71
CA ALA A 156 12.59 6.07 5.30
C ALA A 156 11.40 5.54 4.50
N THR A 157 11.03 6.23 3.43
CA THR A 157 10.06 5.69 2.49
C THR A 157 10.64 4.48 1.76
N ASN A 158 9.81 3.46 1.54
CA ASN A 158 10.13 2.37 0.65
C ASN A 158 9.73 2.70 -0.80
N TYR A 159 10.72 2.91 -1.65
CA TYR A 159 10.56 3.15 -3.09
C TYR A 159 10.71 1.88 -3.94
N ASN A 160 10.58 0.69 -3.34
CA ASN A 160 10.65 -0.54 -4.12
C ASN A 160 9.39 -0.67 -4.97
N VAL A 161 9.58 -0.98 -6.26
CA VAL A 161 8.51 -1.00 -7.26
C VAL A 161 8.37 -2.41 -7.81
N PHE A 162 7.12 -2.83 -8.01
CA PHE A 162 6.75 -4.03 -8.75
C PHE A 162 5.83 -3.61 -9.88
N ASP A 163 6.39 -3.50 -11.08
CA ASP A 163 5.63 -3.14 -12.27
C ASP A 163 5.30 -4.38 -13.07
N PHE A 164 4.13 -4.38 -13.69
CA PHE A 164 3.68 -5.46 -14.57
C PHE A 164 3.20 -4.85 -15.87
N ASN A 165 3.44 -5.53 -16.98
CA ASN A 165 3.09 -5.04 -18.32
C ASN A 165 1.59 -4.74 -18.48
N LYS A 166 0.72 -5.55 -17.88
CA LYS A 166 -0.73 -5.42 -17.99
C LYS A 166 -1.45 -5.86 -16.73
N ASP A 167 -2.72 -5.51 -16.60
CA ASP A 167 -3.67 -6.13 -15.67
C ASP A 167 -4.51 -7.24 -16.34
N THR A 168 -4.45 -7.32 -17.67
CA THR A 168 -5.22 -8.25 -18.50
C THR A 168 -4.35 -8.75 -19.66
N ILE A 169 -4.31 -10.05 -19.87
CA ILE A 169 -3.52 -10.72 -20.92
C ILE A 169 -4.36 -11.78 -21.63
N ASP A 170 -3.98 -12.17 -22.84
CA ASP A 170 -4.55 -13.35 -23.50
C ASP A 170 -3.88 -14.63 -22.96
N LEU A 171 -4.55 -15.80 -23.08
CA LEU A 171 -4.02 -17.07 -22.55
C LEU A 171 -2.62 -17.42 -23.08
N ASN A 172 -2.36 -17.09 -24.35
CA ASN A 172 -1.08 -17.31 -25.02
C ASN A 172 -0.13 -16.09 -24.92
N GLU A 173 -0.40 -15.17 -24.00
CA GLU A 173 0.47 -14.04 -23.68
C GLU A 173 1.00 -14.18 -22.24
N PRO A 174 2.32 -14.04 -21.99
CA PRO A 174 2.84 -14.09 -20.63
C PRO A 174 2.53 -12.80 -19.87
N ILE A 175 2.31 -12.92 -18.56
CA ILE A 175 2.46 -11.76 -17.67
C ILE A 175 3.96 -11.53 -17.46
N ARG A 176 4.40 -10.27 -17.57
CA ARG A 176 5.78 -9.85 -17.35
C ARG A 176 5.81 -8.82 -16.25
N GLY A 177 6.68 -9.01 -15.28
CA GLY A 177 6.91 -8.15 -14.15
C GLY A 177 8.37 -7.71 -14.06
N VAL A 178 8.58 -6.53 -13.48
CA VAL A 178 9.91 -6.02 -13.13
C VAL A 178 9.89 -5.54 -11.69
N ALA A 179 10.88 -5.97 -10.91
CA ALA A 179 11.11 -5.52 -9.55
C ALA A 179 12.30 -4.57 -9.52
N TYR A 180 12.10 -3.39 -8.95
CA TYR A 180 13.16 -2.40 -8.72
C TYR A 180 13.40 -2.22 -7.22
N CYS A 181 14.63 -2.49 -6.77
CA CYS A 181 15.05 -2.20 -5.40
C CYS A 181 15.67 -0.80 -5.33
N ASN A 182 14.82 0.22 -5.21
CA ASN A 182 15.25 1.61 -5.03
C ASN A 182 15.49 1.98 -3.55
N SER A 183 15.07 1.13 -2.62
CA SER A 183 15.21 1.35 -1.18
C SER A 183 15.79 0.12 -0.52
N ARG A 184 17.08 -0.10 -0.80
CA ARG A 184 17.93 -1.10 -0.14
C ARG A 184 17.79 -1.00 1.37
N ARG A 185 17.59 -2.11 2.06
CA ARG A 185 17.61 -2.22 3.53
C ARG A 185 18.98 -2.67 4.03
N ILE A 186 19.77 -3.32 3.18
CA ILE A 186 21.11 -3.83 3.47
C ILE A 186 22.14 -2.91 2.81
N ARG A 187 22.06 -1.59 3.12
CA ARG A 187 22.80 -0.54 2.40
C ARG A 187 24.31 -0.55 2.62
N ASP A 188 24.73 -1.06 3.77
CA ASP A 188 26.13 -1.04 4.20
C ASP A 188 26.95 -2.18 3.57
N TYR A 189 26.31 -3.05 2.78
CA TYR A 189 26.92 -4.21 2.15
C TYR A 189 26.58 -4.29 0.64
N ASP A 190 27.27 -5.17 -0.09
CA ASP A 190 26.98 -5.45 -1.51
C ASP A 190 25.72 -6.32 -1.64
N SER A 191 24.56 -5.70 -1.36
CA SER A 191 23.28 -6.35 -1.49
C SER A 191 22.90 -6.55 -2.96
N GLN A 192 22.22 -7.63 -3.26
CA GLN A 192 21.55 -7.87 -4.55
C GLN A 192 20.12 -8.33 -4.30
N ILE A 193 19.33 -8.46 -5.38
CA ILE A 193 17.98 -8.98 -5.28
C ILE A 193 17.76 -10.25 -6.08
N ARG A 194 16.75 -11.00 -5.66
CA ARG A 194 16.07 -12.04 -6.45
C ARG A 194 14.58 -11.97 -6.18
N VAL A 195 13.77 -12.42 -7.14
CA VAL A 195 12.31 -12.43 -6.99
C VAL A 195 11.82 -13.86 -6.91
N PHE A 196 11.06 -14.15 -5.85
CA PHE A 196 10.30 -15.39 -5.74
C PHE A 196 8.86 -15.09 -6.15
N PHE A 197 8.37 -15.83 -7.14
CA PHE A 197 7.10 -15.52 -7.78
C PHE A 197 6.36 -16.81 -8.11
N HIS A 198 5.06 -16.82 -7.80
CA HIS A 198 4.19 -17.92 -8.16
C HIS A 198 2.88 -17.40 -8.74
N SER A 199 2.42 -18.10 -9.77
CA SER A 199 1.16 -17.87 -10.48
C SER A 199 0.35 -19.16 -10.48
N GLU A 200 -0.98 -19.07 -10.49
CA GLU A 200 -1.86 -20.25 -10.64
C GLU A 200 -1.81 -21.30 -9.52
N SER A 201 -1.56 -20.96 -8.25
CA SER A 201 -1.84 -21.96 -7.21
C SER A 201 -3.33 -21.95 -6.88
N GLU A 202 -4.04 -22.98 -7.33
CA GLU A 202 -5.41 -23.31 -6.89
C GLU A 202 -5.47 -23.49 -5.35
N ASN A 203 -4.32 -23.50 -4.66
CA ASN A 203 -4.14 -23.66 -3.22
C ASN A 203 -3.31 -22.54 -2.54
N PHE A 204 -3.40 -21.28 -2.97
CA PHE A 204 -2.78 -20.21 -2.19
C PHE A 204 -3.49 -20.15 -0.83
N ASN A 205 -2.88 -20.71 0.22
CA ASN A 205 -3.43 -20.54 1.56
C ASN A 205 -3.43 -19.05 1.90
N SER A 206 -4.49 -18.65 2.60
CA SER A 206 -4.54 -17.40 3.34
C SER A 206 -4.34 -17.77 4.80
N PRO A 207 -3.31 -17.25 5.48
CA PRO A 207 -2.46 -16.12 5.09
C PRO A 207 -1.20 -16.49 4.28
N PHE A 208 -0.54 -15.48 3.70
CA PHE A 208 0.85 -15.55 3.19
C PHE A 208 1.76 -16.02 4.34
N PRO A 209 3.01 -16.47 4.13
CA PRO A 209 3.59 -17.03 2.93
C PRO A 209 3.16 -18.48 2.76
N ASN A 210 2.86 -18.84 1.52
CA ASN A 210 2.97 -20.24 1.12
C ASN A 210 4.46 -20.52 0.87
N ASP A 211 5.28 -20.40 1.91
CA ASP A 211 6.74 -20.37 1.81
C ASP A 211 7.28 -21.62 1.11
N SER A 212 6.67 -22.79 1.33
CA SER A 212 7.03 -24.03 0.62
C SER A 212 6.69 -24.04 -0.88
N LEU A 213 5.71 -23.25 -1.33
CA LEU A 213 5.30 -23.14 -2.74
C LEU A 213 6.03 -22.01 -3.48
N ILE A 214 6.31 -20.90 -2.79
CA ILE A 214 6.91 -19.71 -3.41
C ILE A 214 8.44 -19.82 -3.46
N ARG A 215 9.07 -20.58 -2.55
CA ARG A 215 10.54 -20.69 -2.45
C ARG A 215 11.20 -21.65 -3.45
N THR A 216 10.43 -22.40 -4.25
CA THR A 216 11.00 -23.46 -5.10
C THR A 216 11.83 -22.91 -6.25
N ASP A 217 11.37 -21.82 -6.88
CA ASP A 217 12.04 -21.18 -8.01
C ASP A 217 12.12 -19.67 -7.81
N HIS A 218 13.17 -19.06 -8.34
CA HIS A 218 13.39 -17.63 -8.29
C HIS A 218 13.87 -17.09 -9.63
N PHE A 219 13.68 -15.79 -9.80
CA PHE A 219 14.21 -15.00 -10.89
C PHE A 219 15.41 -14.21 -10.37
N ASP A 220 16.54 -14.40 -11.02
CA ASP A 220 17.75 -13.63 -10.72
C ASP A 220 17.61 -12.17 -11.12
N ASN A 221 18.55 -11.36 -10.64
CA ASN A 221 18.68 -9.97 -11.08
C ASN A 221 19.44 -9.86 -12.41
N LEU A 222 19.38 -8.67 -13.02
CA LEU A 222 19.98 -8.37 -14.31
C LEU A 222 21.51 -8.56 -14.34
N LYS A 223 22.21 -8.64 -13.21
CA LYS A 223 23.66 -8.93 -13.20
C LYS A 223 23.92 -10.36 -13.69
N THR A 224 23.01 -11.29 -13.38
CA THR A 224 23.05 -12.69 -13.79
C THR A 224 22.23 -12.93 -15.06
N ASP A 225 21.05 -12.33 -15.17
CA ASP A 225 20.16 -12.46 -16.32
C ASP A 225 20.61 -11.58 -17.51
N THR A 226 21.65 -12.05 -18.19
CA THR A 226 22.24 -11.37 -19.36
C THR A 226 21.30 -11.32 -20.57
N ILE A 227 20.35 -12.26 -20.67
CA ILE A 227 19.42 -12.37 -21.81
C ILE A 227 18.49 -11.15 -21.85
N ASN A 228 18.03 -10.70 -20.69
CA ASN A 228 17.10 -9.59 -20.60
C ASN A 228 17.75 -8.22 -20.49
N GLN A 229 19.06 -8.11 -20.25
CA GLN A 229 19.77 -6.81 -20.17
C GLN A 229 19.54 -5.92 -21.40
N LYS A 230 19.39 -6.51 -22.59
CA LYS A 230 19.15 -5.78 -23.85
C LYS A 230 17.92 -4.87 -23.83
N TRP A 231 16.97 -5.11 -22.93
CA TRP A 231 15.75 -4.31 -22.77
C TRP A 231 15.90 -3.15 -21.77
N PHE A 232 17.05 -3.01 -21.11
CA PHE A 232 17.30 -2.05 -20.03
C PHE A 232 18.48 -1.12 -20.35
N THR A 233 18.45 -0.50 -21.53
CA THR A 233 19.53 0.39 -22.02
C THR A 233 19.71 1.66 -21.17
N ASP A 234 18.65 2.10 -20.50
CA ASP A 234 18.64 3.36 -19.74
C ASP A 234 19.03 3.16 -18.26
N ILE A 235 19.32 1.92 -17.85
CA ILE A 235 19.73 1.60 -16.49
C ILE A 235 21.26 1.47 -16.44
N ASN A 236 21.88 2.21 -15.52
CA ASN A 236 23.30 2.05 -15.24
C ASN A 236 23.60 0.58 -14.84
N PRO A 237 24.54 -0.12 -15.51
CA PRO A 237 24.88 -1.52 -15.20
C PRO A 237 25.24 -1.79 -13.73
N LYS A 238 25.76 -0.80 -13.00
CA LYS A 238 26.01 -0.91 -11.55
C LYS A 238 24.73 -1.16 -10.73
N ARG A 239 23.55 -0.85 -11.29
CA ARG A 239 22.24 -1.10 -10.67
C ARG A 239 21.64 -2.44 -11.07
N TYR A 240 22.24 -3.20 -11.99
CA TYR A 240 21.67 -4.48 -12.45
C TYR A 240 21.45 -5.48 -11.31
N GLY A 241 22.28 -5.46 -10.26
CA GLY A 241 22.08 -6.25 -9.03
C GLY A 241 20.78 -5.95 -8.28
N HIS A 242 20.07 -4.86 -8.63
CA HIS A 242 18.90 -4.33 -7.94
C HIS A 242 17.66 -4.27 -8.85
N VAL A 243 17.70 -4.95 -9.99
CA VAL A 243 16.58 -5.05 -10.93
C VAL A 243 16.43 -6.52 -11.30
N SER A 244 15.22 -7.06 -11.17
CA SER A 244 14.91 -8.46 -11.53
C SER A 244 13.64 -8.52 -12.35
N ILE A 245 13.62 -9.40 -13.34
CA ILE A 245 12.52 -9.57 -14.28
C ILE A 245 11.94 -10.93 -14.03
N PHE A 246 10.63 -10.97 -13.93
CA PHE A 246 9.91 -12.18 -13.60
C PHE A 246 8.62 -12.25 -14.40
N GLY A 247 8.01 -13.43 -14.47
CA GLY A 247 6.81 -13.60 -15.26
C GLY A 247 6.33 -15.03 -15.26
N SER A 248 5.17 -15.26 -15.86
CA SER A 248 4.64 -16.60 -16.04
C SER A 248 3.61 -16.64 -17.16
N TRP A 249 3.30 -17.86 -17.58
CA TRP A 249 2.26 -18.23 -18.52
C TRP A 249 1.08 -18.84 -17.75
N PHE A 250 -0.10 -18.89 -18.38
CA PHE A 250 -1.31 -19.38 -17.75
C PHE A 250 -1.91 -20.52 -18.57
N LYS A 251 -2.39 -21.55 -17.88
CA LYS A 251 -2.99 -22.73 -18.55
C LYS A 251 -4.48 -22.59 -18.78
N LYS A 252 -5.17 -21.76 -17.98
CA LYS A 252 -6.63 -21.57 -18.06
C LYS A 252 -6.99 -20.08 -18.02
N PRO A 253 -8.06 -19.64 -18.70
CA PRO A 253 -8.55 -18.28 -18.57
C PRO A 253 -9.15 -17.99 -17.18
N GLY A 254 -9.50 -16.72 -16.94
CA GLY A 254 -10.16 -16.23 -15.73
C GLY A 254 -9.28 -15.34 -14.87
N LYS A 255 -9.82 -14.94 -13.71
CA LYS A 255 -9.13 -14.12 -12.72
C LYS A 255 -8.00 -14.92 -12.07
N LYS A 256 -6.79 -14.35 -12.05
CA LYS A 256 -5.60 -14.95 -11.44
C LYS A 256 -5.08 -14.06 -10.33
N LEU A 257 -4.74 -14.68 -9.21
CA LEU A 257 -3.98 -14.03 -8.15
C LEU A 257 -2.52 -14.39 -8.32
N LEU A 258 -1.66 -13.39 -8.35
CA LEU A 258 -0.22 -13.51 -8.41
C LEU A 258 0.35 -13.12 -7.05
N ARG A 259 1.32 -13.88 -6.56
CA ARG A 259 1.94 -13.68 -5.25
C ARG A 259 3.44 -13.87 -5.34
N GLY A 260 4.18 -13.06 -4.58
CA GLY A 260 5.62 -13.20 -4.52
C GLY A 260 6.26 -12.24 -3.54
N TYR A 261 7.58 -12.26 -3.52
CA TYR A 261 8.38 -11.27 -2.82
C TYR A 261 9.70 -11.03 -3.53
N MET A 262 10.18 -9.80 -3.43
CA MET A 262 11.58 -9.48 -3.68
C MET A 262 12.36 -9.74 -2.41
N GLU A 263 13.41 -10.56 -2.50
CA GLU A 263 14.40 -10.75 -1.44
C GLU A 263 15.65 -9.97 -1.80
N GLU A 264 15.98 -8.98 -0.99
CA GLU A 264 17.29 -8.36 -0.95
C GLU A 264 18.18 -9.20 -0.06
N TYR A 265 19.36 -9.59 -0.54
CA TYR A 265 20.29 -10.43 0.18
C TYR A 265 21.73 -9.93 0.06
N SER A 266 22.55 -10.21 1.07
CA SER A 266 24.00 -10.05 1.04
C SER A 266 24.63 -11.26 1.72
N TYR A 267 25.80 -11.66 1.25
CA TYR A 267 26.63 -12.69 1.89
C TYR A 267 27.79 -12.05 2.66
N GLY A 268 28.20 -12.69 3.74
CA GLY A 268 29.30 -12.25 4.58
C GLY A 268 30.69 -12.41 3.93
N PRO A 269 31.77 -12.16 4.69
CA PRO A 269 31.77 -11.96 6.14
C PRO A 269 31.30 -10.57 6.57
N PHE A 270 30.43 -10.50 7.58
CA PHE A 270 30.04 -9.25 8.23
C PHE A 270 30.88 -9.11 9.50
N LYS A 271 31.80 -8.15 9.52
CA LYS A 271 32.88 -8.04 10.52
C LYS A 271 32.41 -8.02 11.99
N ASP A 272 31.13 -7.74 12.22
CA ASP A 272 30.54 -7.58 13.56
C ASP A 272 29.43 -8.60 13.89
N LYS A 273 29.20 -9.62 13.05
CA LYS A 273 28.10 -10.58 13.24
C LYS A 273 28.50 -12.00 12.87
N GLU A 274 28.21 -12.95 13.76
CA GLU A 274 28.25 -14.41 13.49
C GLU A 274 27.10 -14.85 12.57
N ILE A 275 26.88 -14.15 11.46
CA ILE A 275 25.87 -14.53 10.46
C ILE A 275 26.50 -14.58 9.07
N ASP A 276 26.16 -15.63 8.30
CA ASP A 276 26.73 -15.83 6.96
C ASP A 276 25.96 -15.08 5.87
N SER A 277 24.72 -14.67 6.17
CA SER A 277 23.89 -13.90 5.23
C SER A 277 22.93 -12.96 5.94
N MET A 278 22.57 -11.89 5.24
CA MET A 278 21.50 -10.98 5.63
C MET A 278 20.45 -10.99 4.53
N THR A 279 19.17 -11.01 4.91
CA THR A 279 18.07 -10.92 3.96
C THR A 279 17.01 -9.93 4.42
N ALA A 280 16.34 -9.30 3.47
CA ALA A 280 15.16 -8.48 3.71
C ALA A 280 14.15 -8.71 2.59
N ARG A 281 12.86 -8.77 2.96
CA ARG A 281 11.79 -9.11 2.01
C ARG A 281 10.79 -7.97 1.87
N VAL A 282 10.33 -7.79 0.63
CA VAL A 282 9.16 -6.98 0.29
C VAL A 282 8.21 -7.83 -0.53
N TYR A 283 7.01 -8.00 0.01
CA TYR A 283 5.96 -8.85 -0.52
C TYR A 283 5.07 -8.10 -1.51
N PHE A 284 4.44 -8.82 -2.43
CA PHE A 284 3.45 -8.25 -3.33
C PHE A 284 2.35 -9.26 -3.66
N GLU A 285 1.16 -8.72 -3.95
CA GLU A 285 0.09 -9.43 -4.62
C GLU A 285 -0.38 -8.61 -5.82
N LYS A 286 -0.77 -9.29 -6.89
CA LYS A 286 -1.44 -8.66 -8.02
C LYS A 286 -2.56 -9.55 -8.52
N THR A 287 -3.73 -8.97 -8.73
CA THR A 287 -4.79 -9.63 -9.49
C THR A 287 -4.61 -9.28 -10.97
N ILE A 288 -4.69 -10.28 -11.84
CA ILE A 288 -4.81 -10.09 -13.29
C ILE A 288 -6.01 -10.87 -13.83
N TYR A 289 -6.39 -10.58 -15.07
CA TYR A 289 -7.39 -11.35 -15.80
C TYR A 289 -6.78 -11.98 -17.06
N VAL A 290 -6.96 -13.29 -17.23
CA VAL A 290 -6.50 -14.03 -18.41
C VAL A 290 -7.71 -14.28 -19.31
N LYS A 291 -7.69 -13.74 -20.52
CA LYS A 291 -8.75 -13.94 -21.51
C LYS A 291 -8.55 -15.27 -22.22
N ASP A 292 -9.66 -15.92 -22.56
CA ASP A 292 -9.62 -17.01 -23.52
C ASP A 292 -9.28 -16.45 -24.91
N THR A 293 -8.58 -17.23 -25.72
CA THR A 293 -8.05 -16.78 -27.01
C THR A 293 -9.03 -17.00 -28.16
N ILE A 294 -10.34 -17.13 -27.88
CA ILE A 294 -11.34 -17.35 -28.94
C ILE A 294 -11.38 -16.10 -29.82
N LYS A 295 -10.71 -16.19 -30.97
CA LYS A 295 -10.91 -15.34 -32.14
C LYS A 295 -11.80 -16.07 -33.13
#